data_AF-W2N364-F1
#
_entry.id   AF-W2N364-F1
#
_cell.length_a   1.000
_cell.length_b   1.000
_cell.length_c   1.000
_cell.angle_alpha   90.00
_cell.angle_beta   90.00
_cell.angle_gamma   90.00
#
_symmetry.space_group_name_H-M   'P 1'
#
loop_
_entity.id
_entity.type
_entity.pdbx_description
1 polymer ?
#
loop_
_entity_poly.entity_id
_entity_poly.type
_entity_poly.pdbx_seq_one_letter_code
_entity_poly.pdbx_strand_id
1 'polypeptide(L)'
;MKLTLFCLLINATDATPFSVDMDETKTIDHVKNAIKAKEEILVKASSLRLFLARKDDEWLSATDPNVELSKTDEIDKTWLEHELNPTELLEDVFEKDKLGKRVIHVLVRVPEELEAEMKVNMVRKALAIAQASEKALSITKEAKAKLRKVEEERRKQEEEQRRIENMPAKRKRDWNELNKVLEKKRGRDGSTGFSSVEYESLPKRFRPSRENEVTEGPFFDLLHSEVAKTSVDDATLDFIVKVLRTKLLAYKSSEVNETTRVQFMGAIFENVVCMFDEEDRKRDPEDRTQLHIESKMVGQYVKANGTVDFRITRGTKMVCVIEAKDDDFKKGSAQSILGMEVAVDNNNEECVYGVVTNYSAWRFLKRTDEKIEMFRDVIGNDNLRDDVKRVSGRLYAMLAN
;
A
#
# COMPACT_ATOMS: atom_id res chain seq x y z
N MET A 1 68.71 6.16 -41.65
CA MET A 1 67.57 7.01 -42.15
C MET A 1 66.31 6.62 -41.36
N LYS A 2 65.29 7.48 -41.20
CA LYS A 2 64.14 7.18 -40.31
C LYS A 2 63.05 6.32 -40.98
N LEU A 3 62.50 5.39 -40.20
CA LEU A 3 61.42 4.45 -40.52
C LEU A 3 60.28 4.58 -39.48
N THR A 4 59.02 4.60 -39.92
CA THR A 4 57.86 4.60 -39.01
C THR A 4 57.10 3.30 -39.14
N LEU A 5 57.00 2.53 -38.06
CA LEU A 5 56.27 1.27 -37.99
C LEU A 5 54.96 1.47 -37.23
N PHE A 6 53.87 0.88 -37.72
CA PHE A 6 52.61 0.82 -36.99
C PHE A 6 52.48 -0.55 -36.30
N CYS A 7 52.33 -0.53 -35.00
CA CYS A 7 52.28 -1.69 -34.13
C CYS A 7 50.86 -1.85 -33.56
N LEU A 8 50.46 -3.09 -33.27
CA LEU A 8 49.20 -3.40 -32.62
C LEU A 8 49.43 -4.41 -31.50
N LEU A 9 49.06 -4.03 -30.26
CA LEU A 9 49.10 -4.93 -29.11
C LEU A 9 47.91 -5.88 -29.16
N ILE A 10 48.15 -7.17 -29.39
CA ILE A 10 47.08 -8.16 -29.45
C ILE A 10 46.72 -8.65 -28.04
N ASN A 11 45.53 -9.23 -27.89
CA ASN A 11 44.94 -9.67 -26.62
C ASN A 11 44.78 -8.55 -25.57
N ALA A 12 44.63 -7.30 -26.01
CA ALA A 12 44.47 -6.13 -25.16
C ALA A 12 43.13 -5.41 -25.39
N THR A 13 42.48 -4.93 -24.31
CA THR A 13 41.15 -4.30 -24.34
C THR A 13 41.08 -3.04 -25.20
N ASP A 14 42.17 -2.28 -25.23
CA ASP A 14 42.28 -1.02 -25.94
C ASP A 14 43.29 -1.16 -27.09
N ALA A 15 43.37 -2.35 -27.71
CA ALA A 15 44.24 -2.60 -28.85
C ALA A 15 43.90 -1.64 -29.99
N THR A 16 44.64 -0.53 -30.03
CA THR A 16 44.57 0.46 -31.09
C THR A 16 45.95 0.55 -31.74
N PRO A 17 46.04 0.63 -33.08
CA PRO A 17 47.31 0.80 -33.75
C PRO A 17 48.05 2.03 -33.26
N PHE A 18 49.33 1.89 -32.94
CA PHE A 18 50.21 2.98 -32.51
C PHE A 18 51.51 2.97 -33.31
N SER A 19 52.10 4.14 -33.55
CA SER A 19 53.33 4.24 -34.34
C SER A 19 54.59 4.18 -33.49
N VAL A 20 55.70 3.72 -34.07
CA VAL A 20 57.04 3.76 -33.47
C VAL A 20 58.02 4.24 -34.54
N ASP A 21 58.76 5.32 -34.27
CA ASP A 21 59.74 5.90 -35.18
C ASP A 21 61.16 5.43 -34.84
N MET A 22 61.86 4.79 -35.77
CA MET A 22 63.17 4.16 -35.58
C MET A 22 64.16 4.55 -36.69
N ASP A 23 65.46 4.35 -36.46
CA ASP A 23 66.47 4.40 -37.52
C ASP A 23 66.61 3.02 -38.17
N GLU A 24 66.69 2.95 -39.50
CA GLU A 24 66.79 1.70 -40.27
C GLU A 24 67.99 0.83 -39.89
N THR A 25 69.07 1.43 -39.37
CA THR A 25 70.26 0.70 -38.90
C THR A 25 70.06 0.07 -37.51
N LYS A 26 68.88 0.21 -36.90
CA LYS A 26 68.54 -0.40 -35.62
C LYS A 26 68.03 -1.82 -35.81
N THR A 27 68.01 -2.57 -34.71
CA THR A 27 67.55 -3.95 -34.70
C THR A 27 66.10 -4.07 -34.21
N ILE A 28 65.48 -5.22 -34.42
CA ILE A 28 64.17 -5.58 -33.85
C ILE A 28 64.15 -5.45 -32.31
N ASP A 29 65.26 -5.70 -31.60
CA ASP A 29 65.35 -5.45 -30.15
C ASP A 29 65.10 -3.98 -29.78
N HIS A 30 65.59 -3.04 -30.59
CA HIS A 30 65.31 -1.62 -30.36
C HIS A 30 63.82 -1.31 -30.53
N VAL A 31 63.12 -1.98 -31.44
CA VAL A 31 61.66 -1.87 -31.61
C VAL A 31 60.93 -2.40 -30.38
N LYS A 32 61.34 -3.55 -29.82
CA LYS A 32 60.78 -4.07 -28.56
C LYS A 32 60.90 -3.07 -27.42
N ASN A 33 62.06 -2.44 -27.26
CA ASN A 33 62.28 -1.42 -26.24
C ASN A 33 61.39 -0.19 -26.45
N ALA A 34 61.24 0.25 -27.70
CA ALA A 34 60.42 1.40 -28.06
C ALA A 34 58.92 1.16 -27.83
N ILE A 35 58.41 -0.02 -28.21
CA ILE A 35 57.02 -0.44 -27.93
C ILE A 35 56.78 -0.48 -26.43
N LYS A 36 57.67 -1.14 -25.68
CA LYS A 36 57.56 -1.24 -24.22
C LYS A 36 57.47 0.15 -23.58
N ALA A 37 58.34 1.08 -23.97
CA ALA A 37 58.35 2.42 -23.42
C ALA A 37 57.09 3.21 -23.78
N LYS A 38 56.59 3.07 -25.02
CA LYS A 38 55.44 3.81 -25.53
C LYS A 38 54.11 3.36 -24.91
N GLU A 39 53.92 2.06 -24.79
CA GLU A 39 52.71 1.44 -24.21
C GLU A 39 52.87 1.15 -22.71
N GLU A 40 53.94 1.66 -22.09
CA GLU A 40 54.26 1.52 -20.66
C GLU A 40 54.19 0.06 -20.15
N ILE A 41 54.60 -0.90 -21.00
CA ILE A 41 54.48 -2.33 -20.69
C ILE A 41 55.46 -2.71 -19.57
N LEU A 42 54.94 -3.28 -18.48
CA LEU A 42 55.69 -3.53 -17.24
C LEU A 42 56.57 -4.79 -17.25
N VAL A 43 56.69 -5.49 -18.38
CA VAL A 43 57.58 -6.65 -18.52
C VAL A 43 58.94 -6.28 -19.13
N LYS A 44 59.89 -7.22 -19.14
CA LYS A 44 61.15 -7.01 -19.89
C LYS A 44 60.84 -6.91 -21.39
N ALA A 45 61.51 -6.01 -22.11
CA ALA A 45 61.31 -5.86 -23.55
C ALA A 45 61.62 -7.17 -24.30
N SER A 46 62.61 -7.93 -23.82
CA SER A 46 62.96 -9.27 -24.32
C SER A 46 61.82 -10.29 -24.22
N SER A 47 60.84 -10.06 -23.34
CA SER A 47 59.68 -10.92 -23.16
C SER A 47 58.52 -10.61 -24.12
N LEU A 48 58.63 -9.52 -24.91
CA LEU A 48 57.68 -9.24 -25.99
C LEU A 48 57.99 -10.13 -27.20
N ARG A 49 56.96 -10.68 -27.81
CA ARG A 49 57.04 -11.38 -29.10
C ARG A 49 56.46 -10.49 -30.18
N LEU A 50 57.23 -10.27 -31.25
CA LEU A 50 56.85 -9.41 -32.36
C LEU A 50 56.66 -10.27 -33.59
N PHE A 51 55.53 -10.11 -34.28
CA PHE A 51 55.23 -10.83 -35.50
C PHE A 51 55.07 -9.85 -36.66
N LEU A 52 55.58 -10.23 -37.82
CA LEU A 52 55.41 -9.45 -39.03
C LEU A 52 53.95 -9.56 -39.48
N ALA A 53 53.28 -8.41 -39.59
CA ALA A 53 51.88 -8.35 -39.99
C ALA A 53 51.73 -8.40 -41.53
N ARG A 54 52.40 -9.36 -42.18
CA ARG A 54 52.44 -9.52 -43.64
C ARG A 54 52.30 -10.99 -44.05
N LYS A 55 51.44 -11.27 -45.02
CA LYS A 55 51.18 -12.60 -45.61
C LYS A 55 51.00 -12.50 -47.11
N ASP A 56 51.51 -13.47 -47.87
CA ASP A 56 51.34 -13.51 -49.34
C ASP A 56 51.65 -12.16 -50.02
N ASP A 57 52.71 -11.50 -49.54
CA ASP A 57 53.13 -10.14 -49.90
C ASP A 57 52.19 -8.97 -49.52
N GLU A 58 51.06 -9.22 -48.84
CA GLU A 58 50.11 -8.21 -48.37
C GLU A 58 50.23 -7.89 -46.87
N TRP A 59 50.10 -6.61 -46.52
CA TRP A 59 50.09 -6.13 -45.14
C TRP A 59 48.68 -6.17 -44.53
N LEU A 60 48.58 -6.42 -43.22
CA LEU A 60 47.31 -6.34 -42.48
C LEU A 60 46.74 -4.91 -42.51
N SER A 61 45.57 -4.72 -43.12
CA SER A 61 44.91 -3.42 -43.16
C SER A 61 44.47 -2.96 -41.77
N ALA A 62 44.60 -1.66 -41.48
CA ALA A 62 44.10 -1.08 -40.22
C ALA A 62 42.56 -1.14 -40.07
N THR A 63 41.84 -1.40 -41.16
CA THR A 63 40.38 -1.60 -41.17
C THR A 63 39.98 -3.07 -41.34
N ASP A 64 40.94 -3.99 -41.30
CA ASP A 64 40.66 -5.42 -41.38
C ASP A 64 39.85 -5.87 -40.14
N PRO A 65 38.82 -6.72 -40.28
CA PRO A 65 38.11 -7.30 -39.15
C PRO A 65 39.02 -7.96 -38.10
N ASN A 66 40.18 -8.49 -38.51
CA ASN A 66 41.17 -9.07 -37.61
C ASN A 66 41.76 -8.06 -36.62
N VAL A 67 41.73 -6.76 -36.92
CA VAL A 67 42.16 -5.72 -35.97
C VAL A 67 41.21 -5.70 -34.76
N GLU A 68 39.91 -5.83 -34.97
CA GLU A 68 38.94 -5.90 -33.86
C GLU A 68 39.03 -7.24 -33.12
N LEU A 69 39.18 -8.35 -33.86
CA LEU A 69 39.38 -9.69 -33.29
C LEU A 69 40.69 -9.82 -32.51
N SER A 70 41.69 -8.95 -32.78
CA SER A 70 42.94 -8.90 -32.02
C SER A 70 42.78 -8.43 -30.58
N LYS A 71 41.64 -7.82 -30.22
CA LYS A 71 41.32 -7.50 -28.81
C LYS A 71 41.01 -8.76 -27.99
N THR A 72 40.69 -9.86 -28.68
CA THR A 72 40.47 -11.20 -28.14
C THR A 72 41.50 -12.17 -28.72
N ASP A 73 41.51 -13.42 -28.25
CA ASP A 73 42.42 -14.47 -28.76
C ASP A 73 41.90 -15.11 -30.06
N GLU A 74 41.09 -14.35 -30.82
CA GLU A 74 40.35 -14.80 -32.00
C GLU A 74 40.95 -14.28 -33.31
N ILE A 75 42.05 -13.52 -33.24
CA ILE A 75 42.83 -13.16 -34.43
C ILE A 75 43.24 -14.41 -35.20
N ASP A 76 43.19 -14.35 -36.53
CA ASP A 76 43.69 -15.42 -37.39
C ASP A 76 45.17 -15.70 -37.10
N LYS A 77 45.44 -16.88 -36.53
CA LYS A 77 46.76 -17.30 -36.04
C LYS A 77 47.82 -17.37 -37.13
N THR A 78 47.43 -17.45 -38.39
CA THR A 78 48.39 -17.41 -39.49
C THR A 78 49.11 -16.05 -39.55
N TRP A 79 48.58 -14.98 -38.94
CA TRP A 79 49.29 -13.68 -38.77
C TRP A 79 50.42 -13.72 -37.74
N LEU A 80 50.53 -14.81 -36.98
CA LEU A 80 51.53 -15.02 -35.94
C LEU A 80 52.59 -16.07 -36.36
N GLU A 81 52.68 -16.41 -37.65
CA GLU A 81 53.62 -17.41 -38.16
C GLU A 81 55.05 -16.88 -38.31
N HIS A 82 55.21 -15.59 -38.61
CA HIS A 82 56.52 -14.98 -38.85
C HIS A 82 56.95 -14.11 -37.66
N GLU A 83 57.54 -14.74 -36.66
CA GLU A 83 58.13 -14.05 -35.51
C GLU A 83 59.46 -13.38 -35.89
N LEU A 84 59.58 -12.10 -35.56
CA LEU A 84 60.75 -11.28 -35.88
C LEU A 84 61.91 -11.59 -34.93
N ASN A 85 63.11 -11.79 -35.50
CA ASN A 85 64.29 -12.10 -34.71
C ASN A 85 64.91 -10.81 -34.13
N PRO A 86 65.12 -10.71 -32.80
CA PRO A 86 65.66 -9.51 -32.16
C PRO A 86 66.98 -8.97 -32.74
N THR A 87 67.80 -9.83 -33.37
CA THR A 87 69.09 -9.46 -33.95
C THR A 87 69.02 -8.93 -35.38
N GLU A 88 67.89 -9.10 -36.07
CA GLU A 88 67.72 -8.61 -37.44
C GLU A 88 67.74 -7.09 -37.48
N LEU A 89 68.38 -6.53 -38.51
CA LEU A 89 68.32 -5.10 -38.80
C LEU A 89 66.96 -4.77 -39.41
N LEU A 90 66.47 -3.56 -39.13
CA LEU A 90 65.19 -3.12 -39.67
C LEU A 90 65.20 -3.03 -41.19
N GLU A 91 66.32 -2.66 -41.79
CA GLU A 91 66.48 -2.61 -43.25
C GLU A 91 66.37 -3.99 -43.93
N ASP A 92 66.72 -5.07 -43.24
CA ASP A 92 66.63 -6.44 -43.76
C ASP A 92 65.19 -6.98 -43.73
N VAL A 93 64.37 -6.50 -42.78
CA VAL A 93 62.99 -6.97 -42.55
C VAL A 93 61.96 -6.05 -43.20
N PHE A 94 62.20 -4.74 -43.15
CA PHE A 94 61.27 -3.70 -43.59
C PHE A 94 61.87 -2.90 -44.73
N GLU A 95 61.64 -3.36 -45.96
CA GLU A 95 61.97 -2.59 -47.15
C GLU A 95 61.13 -1.30 -47.19
N LYS A 96 61.80 -0.16 -46.98
CA LYS A 96 61.15 1.15 -46.85
C LYS A 96 60.21 1.49 -48.01
N ASP A 97 60.61 1.16 -49.24
CA ASP A 97 59.83 1.45 -50.46
C ASP A 97 58.60 0.53 -50.62
N LYS A 98 58.50 -0.52 -49.78
CA LYS A 98 57.39 -1.50 -49.75
C LYS A 98 56.57 -1.43 -48.46
N LEU A 99 56.78 -0.43 -47.61
CA LEU A 99 55.91 -0.19 -46.47
C LEU A 99 54.54 0.27 -46.95
N GLY A 100 53.51 -0.52 -46.65
CA GLY A 100 52.13 -0.18 -46.98
C GLY A 100 51.67 1.09 -46.27
N LYS A 101 50.63 1.73 -46.83
CA LYS A 101 49.97 2.89 -46.19
C LYS A 101 48.68 2.45 -45.51
N ARG A 102 48.45 2.92 -44.27
CA ARG A 102 47.26 2.58 -43.45
C ARG A 102 47.17 1.10 -43.09
N VAL A 103 48.32 0.49 -42.80
CA VAL A 103 48.46 -0.92 -42.46
C VAL A 103 49.17 -1.09 -41.12
N ILE A 104 48.99 -2.25 -40.52
CA ILE A 104 49.76 -2.71 -39.38
C ILE A 104 51.03 -3.38 -39.91
N HIS A 105 52.17 -3.08 -39.29
CA HIS A 105 53.47 -3.64 -39.65
C HIS A 105 53.89 -4.73 -38.67
N VAL A 106 53.57 -4.54 -37.37
CA VAL A 106 54.01 -5.41 -36.29
C VAL A 106 52.84 -5.76 -35.38
N LEU A 107 52.60 -7.05 -35.17
CA LEU A 107 51.73 -7.54 -34.09
C LEU A 107 52.58 -7.79 -32.85
N VAL A 108 52.15 -7.24 -31.72
CA VAL A 108 52.88 -7.30 -30.45
C VAL A 108 52.12 -8.22 -29.51
N ARG A 109 52.78 -9.28 -29.03
CA ARG A 109 52.24 -10.18 -28.03
C ARG A 109 53.06 -10.11 -26.73
N VAL A 110 52.37 -10.02 -25.60
CA VAL A 110 52.97 -10.03 -24.25
C VAL A 110 53.03 -11.47 -23.70
N PRO A 111 53.78 -11.73 -22.62
CA PRO A 111 53.84 -13.06 -22.00
C PRO A 111 52.46 -13.60 -21.60
N GLU A 112 52.27 -14.91 -21.71
CA GLU A 112 50.99 -15.57 -21.41
C GLU A 112 50.50 -15.30 -19.98
N GLU A 113 51.40 -15.18 -19.00
CA GLU A 113 51.03 -14.84 -17.62
C GLU A 113 50.39 -13.46 -17.53
N LEU A 114 50.91 -12.48 -18.28
CA LEU A 114 50.36 -11.12 -18.33
C LEU A 114 49.03 -11.09 -19.10
N GLU A 115 48.92 -11.84 -20.21
CA GLU A 115 47.67 -12.01 -20.95
C GLU A 115 46.56 -12.59 -20.04
N ALA A 116 46.88 -13.61 -19.24
CA ALA A 116 45.96 -14.22 -18.29
C ALA A 116 45.52 -13.23 -17.20
N GLU A 117 46.44 -12.44 -16.65
CA GLU A 117 46.13 -11.42 -15.65
C GLU A 117 45.21 -10.32 -16.21
N MET A 118 45.49 -9.86 -17.44
CA MET A 118 44.64 -8.89 -18.14
C MET A 118 43.21 -9.44 -18.32
N LYS A 119 43.06 -10.71 -18.71
CA LYS A 119 41.76 -11.38 -18.84
C LYS A 119 41.00 -11.47 -17.51
N VAL A 120 41.68 -11.84 -16.42
CA VAL A 120 41.04 -11.90 -15.09
C VAL A 120 40.59 -10.50 -14.64
N ASN A 121 41.39 -9.46 -14.87
CA ASN A 121 41.03 -8.09 -14.53
C ASN A 121 39.84 -7.58 -15.36
N MET A 122 39.69 -8.00 -16.62
CA MET A 122 38.49 -7.72 -17.42
C MET A 122 37.23 -8.29 -16.78
N VAL A 123 37.27 -9.58 -16.44
CA VAL A 123 36.12 -10.27 -15.82
C VAL A 123 35.75 -9.62 -14.49
N ARG A 124 36.74 -9.24 -13.66
CA ARG A 124 36.51 -8.50 -12.40
C ARG A 124 35.82 -7.16 -12.62
N LYS A 125 36.25 -6.37 -13.62
CA LYS A 125 35.62 -5.09 -13.97
C LYS A 125 34.17 -5.29 -14.43
N ALA A 126 33.93 -6.26 -15.33
CA ALA A 126 32.59 -6.57 -15.82
C ALA A 126 31.65 -7.02 -14.69
N LEU A 127 32.14 -7.86 -13.77
CA LEU A 127 31.38 -8.29 -12.60
C LEU A 127 31.01 -7.12 -11.68
N ALA A 128 31.96 -6.20 -11.42
CA ALA A 128 31.71 -5.02 -10.61
C ALA A 128 30.63 -4.11 -11.24
N ILE A 129 30.66 -3.94 -12.57
CA ILE A 129 29.63 -3.18 -13.31
C ILE A 129 28.27 -3.85 -13.20
N ALA A 130 28.20 -5.18 -13.37
CA ALA A 130 26.96 -5.93 -13.24
C ALA A 130 26.35 -5.81 -11.83
N GLN A 131 27.18 -5.95 -10.79
CA GLN A 131 26.77 -5.78 -9.39
C GLN A 131 26.27 -4.36 -9.10
N ALA A 132 26.94 -3.34 -9.63
CA ALA A 132 26.51 -1.95 -9.50
C ALA A 132 25.16 -1.70 -10.20
N SER A 133 24.96 -2.28 -11.39
CA SER A 133 23.71 -2.18 -12.15
C SER A 133 22.54 -2.85 -11.42
N GLU A 134 22.76 -4.04 -10.85
CA GLU A 134 21.75 -4.74 -10.06
C GLU A 134 21.32 -3.93 -8.82
N LYS A 135 22.30 -3.35 -8.11
CA LYS A 135 22.04 -2.48 -6.97
C LYS A 135 21.24 -1.23 -7.36
N ALA A 136 21.56 -0.59 -8.49
CA ALA A 136 20.82 0.55 -9.02
C ALA A 136 19.36 0.19 -9.38
N LEU A 137 19.14 -0.99 -9.96
CA LEU A 137 17.79 -1.48 -10.27
C LEU A 137 16.98 -1.73 -8.99
N SER A 138 17.60 -2.30 -7.94
CA SER A 138 16.95 -2.49 -6.64
C SER A 138 16.52 -1.16 -6.01
N ILE A 139 17.41 -0.17 -5.96
CA ILE A 139 17.10 1.17 -5.47
C ILE A 139 15.94 1.80 -6.25
N THR A 140 15.92 1.63 -7.57
CA THR A 140 14.85 2.15 -8.44
C THR A 140 13.50 1.50 -8.14
N LYS A 141 13.47 0.17 -7.90
CA LYS A 141 12.24 -0.53 -7.51
C LYS A 141 11.71 -0.02 -6.17
N GLU A 142 12.58 0.15 -5.18
CA GLU A 142 12.20 0.70 -3.87
C GLU A 142 11.68 2.14 -3.97
N ALA A 143 12.34 2.99 -4.77
CA ALA A 143 11.90 4.37 -5.01
C ALA A 143 10.50 4.42 -5.66
N LYS A 144 10.23 3.57 -6.66
CA LYS A 144 8.90 3.46 -7.28
C LYS A 144 7.83 2.98 -6.30
N ALA A 145 8.16 2.01 -5.44
CA ALA A 145 7.23 1.53 -4.42
C ALA A 145 6.90 2.62 -3.39
N LYS A 146 7.90 3.40 -2.95
CA LYS A 146 7.69 4.56 -2.06
C LYS A 146 6.83 5.63 -2.74
N LEU A 147 7.10 5.95 -4.01
CA LEU A 147 6.31 6.93 -4.75
C LEU A 147 4.84 6.52 -4.87
N ARG A 148 4.56 5.24 -5.18
CA ARG A 148 3.18 4.71 -5.23
C ARG A 148 2.46 4.86 -3.90
N LYS A 149 3.12 4.60 -2.76
CA LYS A 149 2.52 4.80 -1.44
C LYS A 149 2.19 6.27 -1.19
N VAL A 150 3.10 7.18 -1.53
CA VAL A 150 2.87 8.63 -1.41
C VAL A 150 1.72 9.10 -2.31
N GLU A 151 1.64 8.61 -3.54
CA GLU A 151 0.53 8.91 -4.45
C GLU A 151 -0.81 8.37 -3.95
N GLU A 152 -0.83 7.16 -3.39
CA GLU A 152 -2.03 6.58 -2.80
C GLU A 152 -2.50 7.36 -1.56
N GLU A 153 -1.57 7.76 -0.69
CA GLU A 153 -1.86 8.63 0.47
C GLU A 153 -2.38 10.00 0.02
N ARG A 154 -1.76 10.61 -1.00
CA ARG A 154 -2.22 11.89 -1.55
C ARG A 154 -3.62 11.75 -2.14
N ARG A 155 -3.91 10.68 -2.89
CA ARG A 155 -5.25 10.42 -3.43
C ARG A 155 -6.29 10.27 -2.31
N LYS A 156 -5.97 9.52 -1.25
CA LYS A 156 -6.86 9.39 -0.07
C LYS A 156 -7.12 10.74 0.60
N GLN A 157 -6.10 11.58 0.73
CA GLN A 157 -6.25 12.94 1.27
C GLN A 157 -7.10 13.85 0.37
N GLU A 158 -6.92 13.79 -0.94
CA GLU A 158 -7.72 14.55 -1.91
C GLU A 158 -9.18 14.10 -1.93
N GLU A 159 -9.45 12.78 -1.88
CA GLU A 159 -10.80 12.22 -1.77
C GLU A 159 -11.48 12.65 -0.47
N GLU A 160 -10.77 12.60 0.65
CA GLU A 160 -11.27 13.04 1.95
C GLU A 160 -11.56 14.55 1.96
N GLN A 161 -10.66 15.36 1.42
CA GLN A 161 -10.86 16.80 1.31
C GLN A 161 -12.10 17.13 0.48
N ARG A 162 -12.29 16.45 -0.66
CA ARG A 162 -13.50 16.60 -1.49
C ARG A 162 -14.76 16.16 -0.75
N ARG A 163 -14.70 15.07 0.03
CA ARG A 163 -15.81 14.60 0.88
C ARG A 163 -16.21 15.67 1.90
N ILE A 164 -15.22 16.24 2.59
CA ILE A 164 -15.44 17.33 3.54
C ILE A 164 -16.00 18.56 2.82
N GLU A 165 -15.48 18.96 1.67
CA GLU A 165 -15.97 20.11 0.90
C GLU A 165 -17.44 19.95 0.52
N ASN A 166 -17.83 18.77 0.03
CA ASN A 166 -19.20 18.44 -0.39
C ASN A 166 -20.19 18.23 0.77
N MET A 167 -19.72 18.19 2.01
CA MET A 167 -20.56 17.94 3.16
C MET A 167 -21.53 19.11 3.44
N PRO A 168 -22.79 18.82 3.83
CA PRO A 168 -23.79 19.86 4.08
C PRO A 168 -23.30 20.92 5.07
N ALA A 169 -23.50 22.20 4.71
CA ALA A 169 -23.04 23.33 5.52
C ALA A 169 -23.61 23.30 6.95
N LYS A 170 -24.86 22.84 7.10
CA LYS A 170 -25.50 22.66 8.40
C LYS A 170 -24.78 21.62 9.25
N ARG A 171 -24.49 20.45 8.69
CA ARG A 171 -23.72 19.37 9.33
C ARG A 171 -22.35 19.86 9.83
N LYS A 172 -21.61 20.62 9.01
CA LYS A 172 -20.34 21.23 9.43
C LYS A 172 -20.51 22.16 10.63
N ARG A 173 -21.54 23.02 10.63
CA ARG A 173 -21.81 23.92 11.77
C ARG A 173 -22.10 23.13 13.04
N ASP A 174 -22.94 22.11 12.94
CA ASP A 174 -23.36 21.31 14.08
C ASP A 174 -22.18 20.51 14.67
N TRP A 175 -21.31 19.95 13.83
CA TRP A 175 -20.09 19.29 14.30
C TRP A 175 -19.07 20.26 14.88
N ASN A 176 -18.98 21.50 14.37
CA ASN A 176 -18.15 22.52 15.00
C ASN A 176 -18.67 22.89 16.40
N GLU A 177 -19.99 22.97 16.58
CA GLU A 177 -20.59 23.20 17.90
C GLU A 177 -20.33 22.01 18.84
N LEU A 178 -20.53 20.78 18.36
CA LEU A 178 -20.23 19.56 19.11
C LEU A 178 -18.75 19.48 19.51
N ASN A 179 -17.84 19.74 18.57
CA ASN A 179 -16.39 19.68 18.80
C ASN A 179 -15.90 20.68 19.86
N LYS A 180 -16.56 21.83 20.03
CA LYS A 180 -16.28 22.79 21.11
C LYS A 180 -16.61 22.23 22.49
N VAL A 181 -17.69 21.45 22.60
CA VAL A 181 -18.05 20.76 23.85
C VAL A 181 -17.04 19.66 24.15
N LEU A 182 -16.65 18.90 23.13
CA LEU A 182 -15.72 17.78 23.26
C LEU A 182 -14.31 18.21 23.67
N GLU A 183 -13.87 19.40 23.25
CA GLU A 183 -12.51 19.92 23.45
C GLU A 183 -12.01 19.82 24.90
N LYS A 184 -12.87 20.11 25.88
CA LYS A 184 -12.52 20.10 27.31
C LYS A 184 -12.16 18.72 27.85
N LYS A 185 -12.54 17.64 27.15
CA LYS A 185 -12.35 16.24 27.57
C LYS A 185 -11.51 15.43 26.58
N ARG A 186 -10.81 16.10 25.65
CA ARG A 186 -9.97 15.42 24.66
C ARG A 186 -8.80 14.69 25.32
N GLY A 187 -8.59 13.46 24.88
CA GLY A 187 -7.42 12.66 25.20
C GLY A 187 -6.20 13.08 24.40
N ARG A 188 -5.09 12.36 24.61
CA ARG A 188 -3.81 12.59 23.90
C ARG A 188 -3.89 12.30 22.41
N ASP A 189 -4.86 11.49 21.99
CA ASP A 189 -5.16 11.16 20.59
C ASP A 189 -5.97 12.25 19.88
N GLY A 190 -6.26 13.37 20.56
CA GLY A 190 -7.03 14.49 20.02
C GLY A 190 -8.54 14.22 19.93
N SER A 191 -9.03 13.10 20.47
CA SER A 191 -10.44 12.73 20.49
C SER A 191 -10.98 12.60 21.91
N THR A 192 -12.29 12.75 22.05
CA THR A 192 -12.99 12.62 23.34
C THR A 192 -13.73 11.30 23.38
N GLY A 193 -13.44 10.48 24.40
CA GLY A 193 -14.11 9.20 24.59
C GLY A 193 -15.62 9.36 24.78
N PHE A 194 -16.46 8.56 24.13
CA PHE A 194 -17.92 8.60 24.26
C PHE A 194 -18.35 8.55 25.73
N SER A 195 -17.71 7.66 26.51
CA SER A 195 -17.98 7.46 27.92
C SER A 195 -17.65 8.65 28.83
N SER A 196 -16.86 9.60 28.33
CA SER A 196 -16.47 10.81 29.07
C SER A 196 -17.46 11.95 28.91
N VAL A 197 -18.40 11.89 27.97
CA VAL A 197 -19.29 13.00 27.65
C VAL A 197 -20.59 12.90 28.46
N GLU A 198 -20.93 13.98 29.15
CA GLU A 198 -22.20 14.07 29.89
C GLU A 198 -23.30 14.53 28.94
N TYR A 199 -24.48 13.95 29.07
CA TYR A 199 -25.62 14.30 28.24
C TYR A 199 -25.93 15.80 28.28
N GLU A 200 -25.86 16.42 29.44
CA GLU A 200 -26.14 17.84 29.70
C GLU A 200 -25.13 18.77 29.04
N SER A 201 -23.92 18.28 28.74
CA SER A 201 -22.90 19.06 28.05
C SER A 201 -23.16 19.17 26.55
N LEU A 202 -23.94 18.26 25.97
CA LEU A 202 -24.23 18.26 24.54
C LEU A 202 -24.99 19.53 24.12
N PRO A 203 -24.76 20.04 22.90
CA PRO A 203 -25.54 21.16 22.39
C PRO A 203 -27.04 20.83 22.31
N LYS A 204 -27.91 21.84 22.36
CA LYS A 204 -29.37 21.64 22.51
C LYS A 204 -29.97 20.75 21.40
N ARG A 205 -29.49 20.83 20.16
CA ARG A 205 -30.00 19.99 19.04
C ARG A 205 -29.73 18.50 19.24
N PHE A 206 -28.70 18.16 20.03
CA PHE A 206 -28.27 16.79 20.32
C PHE A 206 -28.83 16.28 21.66
N ARG A 207 -29.81 16.96 22.25
CA ARG A 207 -30.41 16.60 23.54
C ARG A 207 -31.92 16.38 23.42
N PRO A 208 -32.38 15.30 22.76
CA PRO A 208 -33.80 14.96 22.74
C PRO A 208 -34.28 14.63 24.15
N SER A 209 -35.20 15.43 24.70
CA SER A 209 -35.70 15.28 26.08
C SER A 209 -37.03 14.53 26.12
N ARG A 210 -37.43 14.12 27.33
CA ARG A 210 -38.70 13.43 27.57
C ARG A 210 -39.92 14.22 27.06
N GLU A 211 -39.86 15.54 27.22
CA GLU A 211 -40.89 16.51 26.82
C GLU A 211 -40.99 16.69 25.30
N ASN A 212 -39.94 16.34 24.56
CA ASN A 212 -39.85 16.45 23.11
C ASN A 212 -39.86 15.06 22.43
N GLU A 213 -40.45 14.07 23.09
CA GLU A 213 -40.72 12.77 22.46
C GLU A 213 -41.65 12.96 21.26
N VAL A 214 -41.36 12.25 20.17
CA VAL A 214 -42.21 12.35 18.98
C VAL A 214 -43.55 11.65 19.23
N THR A 215 -44.64 12.35 18.93
CA THR A 215 -46.02 11.82 18.97
C THR A 215 -46.69 11.82 17.59
N GLU A 216 -46.02 12.39 16.59
CA GLU A 216 -46.48 12.49 15.21
C GLU A 216 -45.27 12.71 14.27
N GLY A 217 -45.51 12.60 12.97
CA GLY A 217 -44.53 12.87 11.91
C GLY A 217 -43.75 11.62 11.47
N PRO A 218 -42.85 11.76 10.48
CA PRO A 218 -42.34 10.61 9.72
C PRO A 218 -41.65 9.53 10.55
N PHE A 219 -40.96 9.91 11.63
CA PHE A 219 -40.34 8.92 12.51
C PHE A 219 -41.37 8.18 13.37
N PHE A 220 -42.35 8.89 13.93
CA PHE A 220 -43.44 8.27 14.66
C PHE A 220 -44.26 7.35 13.75
N ASP A 221 -44.57 7.81 12.53
CA ASP A 221 -45.31 7.05 11.53
C ASP A 221 -44.57 5.78 11.13
N LEU A 222 -43.24 5.85 10.96
CA LEU A 222 -42.41 4.67 10.69
C LEU A 222 -42.54 3.62 11.80
N LEU A 223 -42.46 4.03 13.06
CA LEU A 223 -42.54 3.14 14.23
C LEU A 223 -43.95 2.57 14.48
N HIS A 224 -44.97 3.10 13.80
CA HIS A 224 -46.36 2.64 13.84
C HIS A 224 -46.86 2.15 12.47
N SER A 225 -45.96 2.03 11.51
CA SER A 225 -46.26 1.62 10.14
C SER A 225 -46.78 0.19 10.09
N GLU A 226 -47.40 -0.17 8.97
CA GLU A 226 -47.83 -1.55 8.77
C GLU A 226 -46.64 -2.51 8.78
N VAL A 227 -45.53 -2.11 8.16
CA VAL A 227 -44.26 -2.85 8.20
C VAL A 227 -43.80 -3.12 9.64
N ALA A 228 -43.89 -2.12 10.53
CA ALA A 228 -43.53 -2.31 11.94
C ALA A 228 -44.48 -3.27 12.69
N LYS A 229 -45.72 -3.44 12.23
CA LYS A 229 -46.72 -4.30 12.88
C LYS A 229 -46.68 -5.74 12.37
N THR A 230 -46.32 -5.94 11.10
CA THR A 230 -46.45 -7.22 10.41
C THR A 230 -45.14 -7.90 10.06
N SER A 231 -43.98 -7.23 10.17
CA SER A 231 -42.68 -7.78 9.77
C SER A 231 -42.24 -9.01 10.57
N VAL A 232 -42.70 -9.14 11.81
CA VAL A 232 -42.37 -10.26 12.69
C VAL A 232 -43.50 -11.27 12.63
N ASP A 233 -43.29 -12.36 11.87
CA ASP A 233 -44.23 -13.47 11.82
C ASP A 233 -44.29 -14.25 13.15
N ASP A 234 -45.34 -15.05 13.32
CA ASP A 234 -45.56 -15.77 14.58
C ASP A 234 -44.50 -16.83 14.88
N ALA A 235 -43.89 -17.45 13.85
CA ALA A 235 -42.86 -18.47 14.05
C ALA A 235 -41.56 -17.85 14.60
N THR A 236 -41.14 -16.74 13.99
CA THR A 236 -40.00 -15.93 14.42
C THR A 236 -40.23 -15.38 15.82
N LEU A 237 -41.44 -14.84 16.07
CA LEU A 237 -41.80 -14.32 17.38
C LEU A 237 -41.77 -15.40 18.47
N ASP A 238 -42.36 -16.57 18.20
CA ASP A 238 -42.38 -17.67 19.15
C ASP A 238 -40.96 -18.18 19.46
N PHE A 239 -40.07 -18.18 18.47
CA PHE A 239 -38.65 -18.47 18.66
C PHE A 239 -37.96 -17.44 19.57
N ILE A 240 -38.09 -16.14 19.29
CA ILE A 240 -37.50 -15.08 20.10
C ILE A 240 -38.02 -15.17 21.55
N VAL A 241 -39.34 -15.27 21.73
CA VAL A 241 -39.97 -15.36 23.05
C VAL A 241 -39.51 -16.60 23.80
N LYS A 242 -39.36 -17.75 23.14
CA LYS A 242 -38.81 -18.95 23.75
C LYS A 242 -37.38 -18.71 24.26
N VAL A 243 -36.51 -18.13 23.44
CA VAL A 243 -35.12 -17.80 23.83
C VAL A 243 -35.11 -16.86 25.03
N LEU A 244 -35.91 -15.78 25.00
CA LEU A 244 -35.99 -14.82 26.09
C LEU A 244 -36.51 -15.45 27.38
N ARG A 245 -37.56 -16.29 27.31
CA ARG A 245 -38.07 -17.03 28.48
C ARG A 245 -37.02 -17.96 29.07
N THR A 246 -36.27 -18.68 28.23
CA THR A 246 -35.16 -19.52 28.71
C THR A 246 -34.11 -18.68 29.43
N LYS A 247 -33.75 -17.51 28.91
CA LYS A 247 -32.82 -16.59 29.59
C LYS A 247 -33.40 -16.05 30.90
N LEU A 248 -34.68 -15.67 30.95
CA LEU A 248 -35.35 -15.22 32.18
C LEU A 248 -35.38 -16.31 33.27
N LEU A 249 -35.42 -17.59 32.89
CA LEU A 249 -35.34 -18.71 33.84
C LEU A 249 -33.90 -18.99 34.29
N ALA A 250 -32.92 -18.78 33.41
CA ALA A 250 -31.51 -19.08 33.68
C ALA A 250 -30.78 -17.96 34.45
N TYR A 251 -31.18 -16.71 34.26
CA TYR A 251 -30.57 -15.53 34.89
C TYR A 251 -31.50 -14.94 35.94
N LYS A 252 -30.92 -14.40 37.03
CA LYS A 252 -31.69 -13.80 38.13
C LYS A 252 -32.56 -12.62 37.66
N SER A 253 -32.06 -11.81 36.75
CA SER A 253 -32.80 -10.78 36.01
C SER A 253 -32.01 -10.37 34.76
N SER A 254 -32.66 -9.66 33.83
CA SER A 254 -31.97 -9.00 32.72
C SER A 254 -31.00 -7.90 33.18
N GLU A 255 -31.25 -7.29 34.34
CA GLU A 255 -30.57 -6.08 34.83
C GLU A 255 -29.34 -6.36 35.72
N VAL A 256 -28.93 -7.62 35.89
CA VAL A 256 -27.85 -8.00 36.82
C VAL A 256 -26.53 -7.29 36.52
N ASN A 257 -26.13 -7.25 35.26
CA ASN A 257 -24.95 -6.54 34.78
C ASN A 257 -25.03 -6.34 33.26
N GLU A 258 -24.11 -5.55 32.72
CA GLU A 258 -24.02 -5.24 31.30
C GLU A 258 -23.92 -6.49 30.42
N THR A 259 -23.04 -7.43 30.76
CA THR A 259 -22.85 -8.68 30.01
C THR A 259 -24.13 -9.50 29.94
N THR A 260 -24.92 -9.53 31.01
CA THR A 260 -26.20 -10.23 31.07
C THR A 260 -27.23 -9.51 30.21
N ARG A 261 -27.34 -8.17 30.31
CA ARG A 261 -28.23 -7.36 29.45
C ARG A 261 -27.99 -7.61 27.97
N VAL A 262 -26.72 -7.61 27.56
CA VAL A 262 -26.29 -7.91 26.17
C VAL A 262 -26.83 -9.26 25.69
N GLN A 263 -26.94 -10.28 26.56
CA GLN A 263 -27.50 -11.59 26.18
C GLN A 263 -29.00 -11.54 25.84
N PHE A 264 -29.77 -10.71 26.52
CA PHE A 264 -31.20 -10.54 26.23
C PHE A 264 -31.42 -9.68 24.99
N MET A 265 -30.67 -8.59 24.88
CA MET A 265 -30.72 -7.69 23.73
C MET A 265 -30.27 -8.38 22.44
N GLY A 266 -29.19 -9.15 22.51
CA GLY A 266 -28.66 -9.92 21.38
C GLY A 266 -29.72 -10.85 20.78
N ALA A 267 -30.53 -11.52 21.60
CA ALA A 267 -31.61 -12.37 21.11
C ALA A 267 -32.64 -11.62 20.25
N ILE A 268 -32.92 -10.35 20.54
CA ILE A 268 -33.81 -9.52 19.71
C ILE A 268 -33.07 -9.06 18.45
N PHE A 269 -31.88 -8.47 18.59
CA PHE A 269 -31.14 -7.91 17.46
C PHE A 269 -30.72 -8.96 16.43
N GLU A 270 -30.22 -10.11 16.86
CA GLU A 270 -29.82 -11.22 15.99
C GLU A 270 -31.00 -11.67 15.13
N ASN A 271 -32.17 -11.87 15.76
CA ASN A 271 -33.34 -12.34 15.03
C ASN A 271 -33.91 -11.27 14.09
N VAL A 272 -33.95 -10.00 14.50
CA VAL A 272 -34.37 -8.90 13.61
C VAL A 272 -33.45 -8.78 12.39
N VAL A 273 -32.13 -8.94 12.57
CA VAL A 273 -31.17 -8.94 11.45
C VAL A 273 -31.38 -10.17 10.55
N CYS A 274 -31.64 -11.35 11.11
CA CYS A 274 -31.94 -12.56 10.34
C CYS A 274 -33.22 -12.45 9.49
N MET A 275 -34.15 -11.53 9.80
CA MET A 275 -35.33 -11.30 8.97
C MET A 275 -35.00 -10.72 7.58
N PHE A 276 -33.75 -10.28 7.33
CA PHE A 276 -33.28 -9.85 6.01
C PHE A 276 -32.61 -10.96 5.19
N ASP A 277 -32.51 -12.19 5.72
CA ASP A 277 -31.77 -13.31 5.12
C ASP A 277 -32.20 -13.65 3.69
N GLU A 278 -33.49 -13.61 3.36
CA GLU A 278 -33.97 -13.88 2.00
C GLU A 278 -33.43 -12.89 0.95
N GLU A 279 -33.33 -11.61 1.31
CA GLU A 279 -32.71 -10.60 0.46
C GLU A 279 -31.20 -10.72 0.45
N ASP A 280 -30.60 -10.94 1.61
CA ASP A 280 -29.15 -10.90 1.82
C ASP A 280 -28.45 -12.14 1.23
N ARG A 281 -29.12 -13.28 1.11
CA ARG A 281 -28.59 -14.46 0.40
C ARG A 281 -28.30 -14.21 -1.08
N LYS A 282 -28.93 -13.18 -1.67
CA LYS A 282 -28.72 -12.79 -3.07
C LYS A 282 -27.59 -11.76 -3.21
N ARG A 283 -27.04 -11.25 -2.10
CA ARG A 283 -25.98 -10.24 -2.06
C ARG A 283 -24.65 -10.86 -1.69
N ASP A 284 -23.57 -10.19 -2.10
CA ASP A 284 -22.23 -10.51 -1.64
C ASP A 284 -22.17 -10.38 -0.10
N PRO A 285 -21.39 -11.22 0.59
CA PRO A 285 -21.35 -11.23 2.05
C PRO A 285 -21.08 -9.85 2.69
N GLU A 286 -20.31 -9.00 2.01
CA GLU A 286 -19.99 -7.63 2.45
C GLU A 286 -21.15 -6.65 2.33
N ASP A 287 -22.16 -6.96 1.52
CA ASP A 287 -23.35 -6.12 1.26
C ASP A 287 -24.59 -6.51 2.10
N ARG A 288 -24.43 -7.51 2.96
CA ARG A 288 -25.53 -8.04 3.80
C ARG A 288 -25.82 -7.14 5.00
N THR A 289 -26.97 -7.35 5.60
CA THR A 289 -27.30 -6.81 6.92
C THR A 289 -26.49 -7.56 7.98
N GLN A 290 -25.69 -6.84 8.77
CA GLN A 290 -24.79 -7.46 9.74
C GLN A 290 -24.90 -6.79 11.09
N LEU A 291 -24.99 -7.61 12.15
CA LEU A 291 -24.84 -7.19 13.54
C LEU A 291 -23.37 -7.29 13.93
N HIS A 292 -22.81 -6.21 14.47
CA HIS A 292 -21.45 -6.18 15.01
C HIS A 292 -21.53 -5.86 16.49
N ILE A 293 -20.84 -6.65 17.31
CA ILE A 293 -20.79 -6.53 18.77
C ILE A 293 -19.50 -5.80 19.17
N GLU A 294 -19.53 -4.99 20.24
CA GLU A 294 -18.38 -4.24 20.77
C GLU A 294 -17.60 -3.49 19.67
N SER A 295 -18.31 -2.66 18.92
CA SER A 295 -17.77 -1.99 17.75
C SER A 295 -17.05 -0.70 18.10
N LYS A 296 -15.73 -0.68 17.90
CA LYS A 296 -14.93 0.55 18.01
C LYS A 296 -15.27 1.52 16.88
N MET A 297 -15.48 2.77 17.24
CA MET A 297 -15.82 3.88 16.34
C MET A 297 -14.90 5.06 16.61
N VAL A 298 -14.45 5.70 15.54
CA VAL A 298 -13.59 6.89 15.59
C VAL A 298 -14.11 7.87 14.54
N GLY A 299 -14.42 9.10 14.96
CA GLY A 299 -14.77 10.17 14.03
C GLY A 299 -13.52 10.80 13.41
N GLN A 300 -13.65 11.21 12.15
CA GLN A 300 -12.62 11.91 11.40
C GLN A 300 -12.76 13.42 11.59
N TYR A 301 -13.95 13.97 11.37
CA TYR A 301 -14.28 15.36 11.66
C TYR A 301 -14.84 15.54 13.08
N VAL A 302 -15.74 14.65 13.50
CA VAL A 302 -16.25 14.62 14.88
C VAL A 302 -15.15 14.09 15.78
N LYS A 303 -14.61 14.92 16.69
CA LYS A 303 -13.47 14.59 17.55
C LYS A 303 -13.90 13.73 18.74
N ALA A 304 -14.56 12.61 18.44
CA ALA A 304 -15.04 11.64 19.40
C ALA A 304 -14.65 10.22 18.99
N ASN A 305 -14.41 9.37 19.98
CA ASN A 305 -14.17 7.95 19.76
C ASN A 305 -14.76 7.12 20.90
N GLY A 306 -14.99 5.84 20.66
CA GLY A 306 -15.48 4.95 21.69
C GLY A 306 -15.89 3.60 21.14
N THR A 307 -16.42 2.76 22.01
CA THR A 307 -16.97 1.46 21.64
C THR A 307 -18.46 1.50 21.93
N VAL A 308 -19.25 1.05 20.98
CA VAL A 308 -20.71 0.87 21.13
C VAL A 308 -21.00 -0.62 21.30
N ASP A 309 -22.00 -0.96 22.11
CA ASP A 309 -22.31 -2.36 22.43
C ASP A 309 -22.71 -3.15 21.19
N PHE A 310 -23.55 -2.55 20.34
CA PHE A 310 -23.85 -3.10 19.03
C PHE A 310 -23.92 -2.01 17.96
N ARG A 311 -23.66 -2.40 16.71
CA ARG A 311 -24.06 -1.65 15.52
C ARG A 311 -24.64 -2.58 14.48
N ILE A 312 -25.54 -2.05 13.66
CA ILE A 312 -26.09 -2.76 12.51
C ILE A 312 -25.69 -2.03 11.23
N THR A 313 -25.12 -2.76 10.29
CA THR A 313 -24.78 -2.26 8.95
C THR A 313 -25.65 -2.91 7.90
N ARG A 314 -25.89 -2.21 6.79
CA ARG A 314 -26.43 -2.76 5.55
C ARG A 314 -25.43 -2.45 4.44
N GLY A 315 -24.67 -3.47 4.07
CA GLY A 315 -23.43 -3.30 3.32
C GLY A 315 -22.44 -2.40 4.05
N THR A 316 -21.87 -1.43 3.33
CA THR A 316 -20.90 -0.47 3.90
C THR A 316 -21.54 0.60 4.79
N LYS A 317 -22.88 0.72 4.77
CA LYS A 317 -23.60 1.76 5.50
C LYS A 317 -23.88 1.33 6.93
N MET A 318 -23.53 2.17 7.89
CA MET A 318 -23.96 2.01 9.28
C MET A 318 -25.36 2.60 9.47
N VAL A 319 -26.33 1.74 9.79
CA VAL A 319 -27.75 2.12 9.86
C VAL A 319 -28.17 2.38 11.30
N CYS A 320 -27.70 1.57 12.26
CA CYS A 320 -28.11 1.68 13.66
C CYS A 320 -26.93 1.53 14.63
N VAL A 321 -26.90 2.38 15.66
CA VAL A 321 -25.94 2.32 16.77
C VAL A 321 -26.69 2.05 18.07
N ILE A 322 -26.22 1.09 18.86
CA ILE A 322 -26.95 0.59 20.02
C ILE A 322 -26.07 0.66 21.26
N GLU A 323 -26.63 1.24 22.32
CA GLU A 323 -26.04 1.33 23.65
C GLU A 323 -26.90 0.55 24.66
N ALA A 324 -26.32 -0.51 25.20
CA ALA A 324 -26.83 -1.20 26.37
C ALA A 324 -26.49 -0.38 27.61
N LYS A 325 -27.49 -0.04 28.41
CA LYS A 325 -27.28 0.62 29.70
C LYS A 325 -28.11 -0.05 30.77
N ASP A 326 -27.76 0.25 32.00
CA ASP A 326 -28.64 0.03 33.13
C ASP A 326 -29.69 1.16 33.13
N ASP A 327 -29.88 1.88 34.24
CA ASP A 327 -30.88 2.95 34.28
C ASP A 327 -30.38 4.35 33.90
N ASP A 328 -29.06 4.51 33.64
CA ASP A 328 -28.50 5.78 33.16
C ASP A 328 -28.65 5.94 31.64
N PHE A 329 -29.90 6.06 31.21
CA PHE A 329 -30.22 6.30 29.82
C PHE A 329 -29.77 7.68 29.33
N LYS A 330 -29.49 8.65 30.20
CA LYS A 330 -28.95 9.95 29.76
C LYS A 330 -27.54 9.74 29.23
N LYS A 331 -26.69 9.08 30.01
CA LYS A 331 -25.35 8.70 29.57
C LYS A 331 -25.39 7.80 28.33
N GLY A 332 -26.29 6.81 28.30
CA GLY A 332 -26.51 6.00 27.10
C GLY A 332 -26.92 6.80 25.86
N SER A 333 -27.82 7.78 26.03
CA SER A 333 -28.22 8.66 24.94
C SER A 333 -27.08 9.52 24.45
N ALA A 334 -26.22 10.04 25.35
CA ALA A 334 -25.04 10.79 24.94
C ALA A 334 -24.08 9.95 24.11
N GLN A 335 -23.80 8.72 24.55
CA GLN A 335 -22.91 7.79 23.85
C GLN A 335 -23.49 7.38 22.48
N SER A 336 -24.77 7.00 22.43
CA SER A 336 -25.46 6.64 21.19
C SER A 336 -25.49 7.80 20.20
N ILE A 337 -25.75 9.03 20.67
CA ILE A 337 -25.73 10.23 19.81
C ILE A 337 -24.34 10.51 19.25
N LEU A 338 -23.28 10.40 20.05
CA LEU A 338 -21.92 10.54 19.54
C LEU A 338 -21.58 9.43 18.54
N GLY A 339 -22.01 8.20 18.80
CA GLY A 339 -21.87 7.08 17.87
C GLY A 339 -22.59 7.35 16.54
N MET A 340 -23.82 7.87 16.57
CA MET A 340 -24.56 8.27 15.36
C MET A 340 -23.85 9.39 14.59
N GLU A 341 -23.33 10.42 15.27
CA GLU A 341 -22.60 11.49 14.59
C GLU A 341 -21.28 10.99 13.98
N VAL A 342 -20.58 10.08 14.66
CA VAL A 342 -19.39 9.41 14.10
C VAL A 342 -19.75 8.49 12.92
N ALA A 343 -20.91 7.84 12.96
CA ALA A 343 -21.40 7.03 11.83
C ALA A 343 -21.65 7.90 10.60
N VAL A 344 -22.30 9.06 10.76
CA VAL A 344 -22.53 10.01 9.67
C VAL A 344 -21.23 10.65 9.18
N ASP A 345 -20.29 10.94 10.07
CA ASP A 345 -18.94 11.39 9.72
C ASP A 345 -18.22 10.42 8.78
N ASN A 346 -18.29 9.13 9.09
CA ASN A 346 -17.60 8.11 8.31
C ASN A 346 -18.32 7.75 7.00
N ASN A 347 -19.65 7.71 6.99
CA ASN A 347 -20.42 7.17 5.87
C ASN A 347 -21.17 8.24 5.05
N ASN A 348 -21.15 9.50 5.47
CA ASN A 348 -21.88 10.61 4.86
C ASN A 348 -23.40 10.39 4.74
N GLU A 349 -23.98 9.51 5.56
CA GLU A 349 -25.41 9.21 5.56
C GLU A 349 -26.24 10.38 6.09
N GLU A 350 -27.40 10.63 5.49
CA GLU A 350 -28.32 11.65 5.99
C GLU A 350 -29.00 11.21 7.30
N CYS A 351 -29.35 9.93 7.37
CA CYS A 351 -30.10 9.34 8.46
C CYS A 351 -29.34 8.18 9.09
N VAL A 352 -29.21 8.20 10.42
CA VAL A 352 -28.70 7.08 11.21
C VAL A 352 -29.61 6.93 12.42
N TYR A 353 -29.89 5.69 12.78
CA TYR A 353 -30.72 5.36 13.92
C TYR A 353 -29.88 5.02 15.16
N GLY A 354 -30.48 5.24 16.32
CA GLY A 354 -29.88 4.92 17.61
C GLY A 354 -30.85 4.13 18.47
N VAL A 355 -30.33 3.24 19.31
CA VAL A 355 -31.11 2.58 20.35
C VAL A 355 -30.36 2.69 21.67
N VAL A 356 -31.05 3.09 22.72
CA VAL A 356 -30.55 3.00 24.09
C VAL A 356 -31.52 2.14 24.88
N THR A 357 -31.03 1.07 25.49
CA THR A 357 -31.92 0.12 26.17
C THR A 357 -31.26 -0.56 27.36
N ASN A 358 -32.08 -0.92 28.35
CA ASN A 358 -31.73 -1.85 29.43
C ASN A 358 -32.46 -3.20 29.29
N TYR A 359 -32.91 -3.53 28.08
CA TYR A 359 -33.84 -4.59 27.69
C TYR A 359 -35.30 -4.35 28.09
N SER A 360 -35.56 -3.84 29.29
CA SER A 360 -36.93 -3.57 29.76
C SER A 360 -37.48 -2.28 29.13
N ALA A 361 -36.68 -1.20 29.09
CA ALA A 361 -37.03 0.08 28.51
C ALA A 361 -36.16 0.39 27.28
N TRP A 362 -36.77 1.02 26.29
CA TRP A 362 -36.17 1.28 24.98
C TRP A 362 -36.33 2.74 24.60
N ARG A 363 -35.25 3.34 24.11
CA ARG A 363 -35.27 4.64 23.43
C ARG A 363 -34.78 4.46 22.02
N PHE A 364 -35.68 4.67 21.07
CA PHE A 364 -35.36 4.75 19.66
C PHE A 364 -35.02 6.19 19.32
N LEU A 365 -33.90 6.38 18.63
CA LEU A 365 -33.40 7.67 18.19
C LEU A 365 -33.34 7.68 16.67
N LYS A 366 -33.66 8.83 16.07
CA LYS A 366 -33.43 9.08 14.65
C LYS A 366 -32.65 10.36 14.51
N ARG A 367 -31.45 10.26 13.95
CA ARG A 367 -30.59 11.40 13.65
C ARG A 367 -30.78 11.78 12.19
N THR A 368 -31.01 13.07 11.95
CA THR A 368 -31.00 13.70 10.62
C THR A 368 -30.11 14.95 10.64
N ASP A 369 -29.90 15.59 9.49
CA ASP A 369 -29.27 16.92 9.45
C ASP A 369 -30.14 18.00 10.10
N GLU A 370 -31.43 17.75 10.28
CA GLU A 370 -32.35 18.71 10.88
C GLU A 370 -32.35 18.66 12.41
N LYS A 371 -32.51 17.46 12.96
CA LYS A 371 -32.69 17.23 14.40
C LYS A 371 -32.38 15.77 14.77
N ILE A 372 -32.31 15.53 16.08
CA ILE A 372 -32.41 14.18 16.65
C ILE A 372 -33.79 14.01 17.28
N GLU A 373 -34.53 13.01 16.81
CA GLU A 373 -35.84 12.62 17.32
C GLU A 373 -35.71 11.44 18.28
N MET A 374 -36.63 11.32 19.24
CA MET A 374 -36.65 10.23 20.21
C MET A 374 -38.08 9.70 20.40
N PHE A 375 -38.20 8.38 20.48
CA PHE A 375 -39.42 7.65 20.83
C PHE A 375 -39.11 6.57 21.88
N ARG A 376 -40.00 6.33 22.84
CA ARG A 376 -39.81 5.34 23.91
C ARG A 376 -40.77 4.17 23.80
N ASP A 377 -40.29 3.00 24.21
CA ASP A 377 -41.09 1.79 24.36
C ASP A 377 -40.64 0.98 25.57
N VAL A 378 -41.44 -0.01 25.94
CA VAL A 378 -41.21 -0.88 27.09
C VAL A 378 -41.55 -2.31 26.72
N ILE A 379 -40.73 -3.25 27.20
CA ILE A 379 -41.03 -4.67 27.27
C ILE A 379 -41.37 -5.00 28.72
N GLY A 380 -42.65 -5.28 28.99
CA GLY A 380 -43.14 -5.73 30.27
C GLY A 380 -43.12 -7.25 30.39
N ASN A 381 -43.05 -7.74 31.62
CA ASN A 381 -43.09 -9.19 31.89
C ASN A 381 -44.47 -9.80 31.62
N ASP A 382 -45.56 -9.05 31.86
CA ASP A 382 -46.93 -9.55 31.76
C ASP A 382 -47.38 -9.77 30.31
N ASN A 383 -46.87 -8.98 29.37
CA ASN A 383 -47.22 -9.00 27.94
C ASN A 383 -45.99 -9.24 27.05
N LEU A 384 -45.02 -10.02 27.52
CA LEU A 384 -43.72 -10.23 26.87
C LEU A 384 -43.83 -10.50 25.37
N ARG A 385 -44.78 -11.35 24.93
CA ARG A 385 -44.93 -11.71 23.52
C ARG A 385 -45.30 -10.51 22.65
N ASP A 386 -46.32 -9.76 23.05
CA ASP A 386 -46.83 -8.62 22.28
C ASP A 386 -45.84 -7.45 22.30
N ASP A 387 -45.17 -7.24 23.43
CA ASP A 387 -44.15 -6.21 23.57
C ASP A 387 -42.90 -6.52 22.73
N VAL A 388 -42.43 -7.78 22.75
CA VAL A 388 -41.32 -8.22 21.90
C VAL A 388 -41.68 -8.10 20.43
N LYS A 389 -42.91 -8.46 20.02
CA LYS A 389 -43.38 -8.27 18.64
C LYS A 389 -43.28 -6.80 18.24
N ARG A 390 -43.82 -5.90 19.07
CA ARG A 390 -43.85 -4.46 18.81
C ARG A 390 -42.44 -3.85 18.73
N VAL A 391 -41.57 -4.14 19.70
CA VAL A 391 -40.19 -3.63 19.72
C VAL A 391 -39.38 -4.16 18.54
N SER A 392 -39.47 -5.47 18.26
CA SER A 392 -38.75 -6.10 17.14
C SER A 392 -39.22 -5.56 15.79
N GLY A 393 -40.52 -5.36 15.62
CA GLY A 393 -41.09 -4.79 14.41
C GLY A 393 -40.68 -3.33 14.18
N ARG A 394 -40.63 -2.52 15.26
CA ARG A 394 -40.08 -1.15 15.23
C ARG A 394 -38.61 -1.12 14.81
N LEU A 395 -37.79 -2.00 15.38
CA LEU A 395 -36.39 -2.15 14.98
C LEU A 395 -36.28 -2.53 13.49
N TYR A 396 -37.05 -3.51 13.03
CA TYR A 396 -37.05 -3.90 11.63
C TYR A 396 -37.42 -2.75 10.71
N ALA A 397 -38.47 -1.99 11.04
CA ALA A 397 -38.89 -0.84 10.24
C ALA A 397 -37.79 0.22 10.12
N MET A 398 -37.04 0.48 11.19
CA MET A 398 -35.88 1.38 11.15
C MET A 398 -34.77 0.86 10.23
N LEU A 399 -34.54 -0.45 10.19
CA LEU A 399 -33.48 -1.05 9.37
C LEU A 399 -33.88 -1.23 7.90
N ALA A 400 -35.17 -1.38 7.62
CA ALA A 400 -35.71 -1.55 6.27
C ALA A 400 -35.86 -0.23 5.51
N ASN A 401 -35.94 0.90 6.24
CA ASN A 401 -36.25 2.22 5.70
C ASN A 401 -35.08 2.93 5.01
#